data_AF-A0A382CEB0-F1
#
_entry.id   AF-A0A382CEB0-F1
#
_cell.length_a   1.000
_cell.length_b   1.000
_cell.length_c   1.000
_cell.angle_alpha   90.00
_cell.angle_beta   90.00
_cell.angle_gamma   90.00
#
_symmetry.space_group_name_H-M   'P 1'
#
loop_
_entity.id
_entity.type
_entity.pdbx_description
1 polymer ?
#
loop_
_entity_poly.entity_id
_entity_poly.type
_entity_poly.pdbx_seq_one_letter_code
_entity_poly.pdbx_strand_id
1 'polypeptide(L)'
;TVRYQIQEMMRVERIVKEVDIQHEIKTYNEILGKSGELGCTLLIEIDDPVERDSKLTKWIDLPMHLYLKLEDETRIMATFDERQIGDGRLSSVQYIKFNTKGKVPAAIGSDHPLFIEETSLTFEQKKALSDDL
;
A
#
# COMPACT_ATOMS: atom_id res chain seq x y z
N THR A 1 4.97 11.04 -5.44
CA THR A 1 5.17 10.58 -4.04
C THR A 1 6.48 9.82 -3.89
N VAL A 2 6.72 8.73 -4.63
CA VAL A 2 7.89 7.85 -4.46
C VAL A 2 9.24 8.56 -4.62
N ARG A 3 9.41 9.44 -5.62
CA ARG A 3 10.65 10.23 -5.78
C ARG A 3 11.05 10.99 -4.51
N TYR A 4 10.06 11.56 -3.81
CA TYR A 4 10.31 12.30 -2.58
C TYR A 4 10.73 11.36 -1.43
N GLN A 5 10.11 10.18 -1.32
CA GLN A 5 10.51 9.18 -0.33
C GLN A 5 11.96 8.72 -0.53
N ILE A 6 12.37 8.44 -1.77
CA ILE A 6 13.76 8.08 -2.08
C ILE A 6 14.72 9.21 -1.68
N GLN A 7 14.39 10.46 -2.04
CA GLN A 7 15.22 11.62 -1.71
C GLN A 7 15.35 11.82 -0.20
N GLU A 8 14.28 11.59 0.55
CA GLU A 8 14.28 11.73 2.00
C GLU A 8 15.10 10.62 2.68
N MET A 9 14.99 9.38 2.21
CA MET A 9 15.85 8.27 2.66
C MET A 9 17.33 8.58 2.41
N MET A 10 17.67 9.04 1.21
CA MET A 10 19.04 9.45 0.89
C MET A 10 19.56 10.54 1.83
N ARG A 11 18.70 11.50 2.19
CA ARG A 11 19.06 12.61 3.08
C ARG A 11 19.27 12.16 4.52
N VAL A 12 18.35 11.38 5.07
CA VAL A 12 18.35 10.93 6.47
C VAL A 12 19.51 9.97 6.73
N GLU A 13 19.68 8.98 5.85
CA GLU A 13 20.71 7.95 5.96
C GLU A 13 22.07 8.37 5.35
N ARG A 14 22.14 9.58 4.79
CA ARG A 14 23.35 10.15 4.12
C ARG A 14 23.91 9.22 3.04
N ILE A 15 23.02 8.66 2.23
CA ILE A 15 23.38 7.76 1.13
C ILE A 15 23.95 8.60 0.00
N VAL A 16 25.27 8.50 -0.21
CA VAL A 16 26.01 9.29 -1.22
C VAL A 16 26.70 8.44 -2.28
N LYS A 17 26.88 7.14 -2.04
CA LYS A 17 27.50 6.24 -3.02
C LYS A 17 26.47 5.86 -4.07
N GLU A 18 26.85 5.96 -5.34
CA GLU A 18 25.95 5.68 -6.47
C GLU A 18 25.31 4.28 -6.38
N VAL A 19 26.08 3.26 -6.00
CA VAL A 19 25.57 1.89 -5.86
C VAL A 19 24.43 1.77 -4.84
N ASP A 20 24.54 2.49 -3.71
CA ASP A 20 23.55 2.47 -2.64
C ASP A 20 22.30 3.28 -3.05
N ILE A 21 22.50 4.38 -3.80
CA ILE A 21 21.40 5.16 -4.39
C ILE A 21 20.63 4.33 -5.41
N GLN A 22 21.33 3.63 -6.31
CA GLN A 22 20.69 2.75 -7.30
C GLN A 22 19.95 1.61 -6.63
N HIS A 23 20.48 1.09 -5.52
CA HIS A 23 19.80 0.09 -4.72
C HIS A 23 18.47 0.61 -4.16
N GLU A 24 18.46 1.78 -3.53
CA GLU A 24 17.23 2.42 -3.03
C GLU A 24 16.20 2.66 -4.14
N ILE A 25 16.63 3.24 -5.26
CA ILE A 25 15.75 3.47 -6.42
C ILE A 25 15.12 2.15 -6.88
N LYS A 26 15.91 1.08 -6.94
CA LYS A 26 15.41 -0.24 -7.35
C LYS A 26 14.37 -0.77 -6.37
N THR A 27 14.64 -0.71 -5.06
CA THR A 27 13.72 -1.14 -4.01
C THR A 27 12.38 -0.40 -4.11
N TYR A 28 12.42 0.92 -4.26
CA TYR A 28 11.20 1.72 -4.39
C TYR A 28 10.46 1.51 -5.73
N ASN A 29 11.19 1.23 -6.81
CA ASN A 29 10.56 0.89 -8.10
C ASN A 29 9.78 -0.44 -8.04
N GLU A 30 10.17 -1.38 -7.17
CA GLU A 30 9.41 -2.62 -6.96
C GLU A 30 8.03 -2.36 -6.36
N ILE A 31 7.82 -1.21 -5.71
CA ILE A 31 6.54 -0.81 -5.08
C ILE A 31 5.58 -0.19 -6.11
N LEU A 32 6.11 0.41 -7.18
CA LEU A 32 5.29 1.04 -8.21
C LEU A 32 4.38 0.02 -8.91
N GLY A 33 3.15 0.45 -9.20
CA GLY A 33 2.25 -0.29 -10.07
C GLY A 33 2.85 -0.41 -11.46
N LYS A 34 2.67 -1.56 -12.11
CA LYS A 34 2.90 -1.68 -13.56
C LYS A 34 1.71 -1.07 -14.30
N SER A 35 1.78 -1.02 -15.63
CA SER A 35 0.65 -0.57 -16.45
C SER A 35 -0.64 -1.33 -16.08
N GLY A 36 -1.70 -0.59 -15.79
CA GLY A 36 -2.97 -1.14 -15.31
C GLY A 36 -2.98 -1.62 -13.85
N GLU A 37 -1.92 -1.40 -13.08
CA GLU A 37 -1.86 -1.67 -11.65
C GLU A 37 -1.69 -0.38 -10.84
N LEU A 38 -2.33 -0.32 -9.67
CA LEU A 38 -2.11 0.74 -8.71
C LEU A 38 -1.19 0.25 -7.59
N GLY A 39 -0.09 0.96 -7.35
CA GLY A 39 0.76 0.76 -6.18
C GLY A 39 0.30 1.65 -5.02
N CYS A 40 0.22 1.09 -3.82
CA CYS A 40 -0.25 1.79 -2.63
C CYS A 40 0.69 1.55 -1.44
N THR A 41 0.86 2.58 -0.62
CA THR A 41 1.46 2.46 0.71
C THR A 41 0.35 2.51 1.74
N LEU A 42 0.12 1.41 2.45
CA LEU A 42 -0.78 1.35 3.59
C LEU A 42 -0.02 1.76 4.84
N LEU A 43 -0.60 2.70 5.59
CA LEU A 43 -0.10 3.15 6.88
C LEU A 43 -1.14 2.84 7.96
N ILE A 44 -0.71 2.15 9.01
CA ILE A 44 -1.53 1.80 10.17
C ILE A 44 -1.04 2.59 11.37
N GLU A 45 -1.80 3.61 11.74
CA GLU A 45 -1.52 4.49 12.88
C GLU A 45 -2.34 4.07 14.10
N ILE A 46 -1.64 3.78 15.19
CA ILE A 46 -2.22 3.46 16.49
C ILE A 46 -1.37 4.19 17.53
N ASP A 47 -1.99 5.11 18.27
CA ASP A 47 -1.31 6.01 19.20
C ASP A 47 -0.67 5.27 20.37
N ASP A 48 -1.41 4.33 20.98
CA ASP A 48 -0.92 3.56 22.12
C ASP A 48 0.02 2.42 21.67
N PRO A 49 1.28 2.36 22.14
CA PRO A 49 2.24 1.34 21.72
C PRO A 49 1.85 -0.09 22.09
N VAL A 50 1.16 -0.29 23.22
CA VAL A 50 0.75 -1.63 23.70
C VAL A 50 -0.44 -2.13 22.88
N GLU A 51 -1.40 -1.26 22.61
CA GLU A 51 -2.52 -1.53 21.73
C GLU A 51 -2.04 -1.80 20.31
N ARG A 52 -1.07 -1.01 19.82
CA ARG A 52 -0.47 -1.18 18.50
C ARG A 52 0.11 -2.58 18.32
N ASP A 53 0.92 -3.03 19.27
CA ASP A 53 1.54 -4.35 19.20
C ASP A 53 0.51 -5.49 19.19
N SER A 54 -0.50 -5.40 20.07
CA SER A 54 -1.61 -6.33 20.14
C SER A 54 -2.43 -6.38 18.84
N LYS A 55 -2.75 -5.21 18.26
CA LYS A 55 -3.53 -5.11 17.02
C LYS A 55 -2.76 -5.61 15.81
N LEU A 56 -1.49 -5.22 15.64
CA LEU A 56 -0.67 -5.67 14.51
C LEU A 56 -0.42 -7.18 14.50
N THR A 57 -0.49 -7.83 15.67
CA THR A 57 -0.44 -9.30 15.77
C THR A 57 -1.76 -9.92 15.31
N LYS A 58 -2.91 -9.32 15.67
CA LYS A 58 -4.24 -9.80 15.28
C LYS A 58 -4.63 -9.50 13.83
N TRP A 59 -3.99 -8.51 13.22
CA TRP A 59 -4.27 -8.04 11.86
C TRP A 59 -3.25 -8.53 10.83
N ILE A 60 -2.54 -9.63 11.12
CA ILE A 60 -1.49 -10.15 10.24
C ILE A 60 -1.99 -10.46 8.82
N ASP A 61 -3.26 -10.82 8.68
CA ASP A 61 -3.96 -11.11 7.44
C ASP A 61 -4.72 -9.90 6.86
N LEU A 62 -4.78 -8.75 7.55
CA LEU A 62 -5.49 -7.55 7.10
C LEU A 62 -5.19 -7.17 5.64
N PRO A 63 -3.92 -7.18 5.15
CA PRO A 63 -3.65 -6.87 3.75
C PRO A 63 -4.37 -7.78 2.76
N MET A 64 -4.65 -9.05 3.11
CA MET A 64 -5.36 -10.01 2.25
C MET A 64 -6.85 -9.68 2.11
N HIS A 65 -7.38 -8.85 3.01
CA HIS A 65 -8.78 -8.47 3.09
C HIS A 65 -9.06 -7.08 2.49
N LEU A 66 -8.01 -6.35 2.08
CA LEU A 66 -8.15 -5.06 1.43
C LEU A 66 -8.53 -5.23 -0.04
N TYR A 67 -9.48 -4.43 -0.49
CA TYR A 67 -9.93 -4.44 -1.88
C TYR A 67 -10.19 -3.05 -2.44
N LEU A 68 -10.04 -2.94 -3.75
CA LEU A 68 -10.66 -1.88 -4.55
C LEU A 68 -11.94 -2.42 -5.18
N LYS A 69 -12.99 -1.60 -5.19
CA LYS A 69 -14.26 -1.93 -5.84
C LYS A 69 -14.42 -1.10 -7.10
N LEU A 70 -14.79 -1.73 -8.21
CA LEU A 70 -15.08 -1.07 -9.47
C LEU A 70 -16.56 -0.64 -9.56
N GLU A 71 -16.89 0.17 -10.57
CA GLU A 71 -18.28 0.59 -10.84
C GLU A 71 -19.23 -0.59 -11.14
N ASP A 72 -18.69 -1.72 -11.64
CA ASP A 72 -19.44 -2.96 -11.89
C ASP A 72 -19.54 -3.87 -10.65
N GLU A 73 -19.25 -3.34 -9.45
CA GLU A 73 -19.19 -4.03 -8.16
C GLU A 73 -18.11 -5.14 -8.06
N THR A 74 -17.28 -5.32 -9.09
CA THR A 74 -16.14 -6.26 -9.01
C THR A 74 -15.13 -5.78 -7.97
N ARG A 75 -14.70 -6.70 -7.09
CA ARG A 75 -13.64 -6.47 -6.11
C ARG A 75 -12.30 -6.97 -6.63
N ILE A 76 -11.28 -6.13 -6.48
CA ILE A 76 -9.88 -6.44 -6.78
C ILE A 76 -9.15 -6.46 -5.44
N MET A 77 -8.72 -7.64 -5.03
CA MET A 77 -7.99 -7.81 -3.77
C MET A 77 -6.56 -7.27 -3.90
N ALA A 78 -6.03 -6.81 -2.78
CA ALA A 78 -4.63 -6.41 -2.69
C ALA A 78 -3.70 -7.61 -2.90
N THR A 79 -2.56 -7.34 -3.51
CA THR A 79 -1.40 -8.24 -3.57
C THR A 79 -0.24 -7.56 -2.88
N PHE A 80 0.59 -8.33 -2.19
CA PHE A 80 1.73 -7.82 -1.46
C PHE A 80 2.84 -8.85 -1.44
N ASP A 81 4.04 -8.42 -1.09
CA ASP A 81 5.17 -9.33 -0.96
C ASP A 81 5.13 -9.97 0.45
N GLU A 82 5.11 -11.30 0.51
CA GLU A 82 5.10 -12.04 1.78
C GLU A 82 6.31 -11.71 2.67
N ARG A 83 7.42 -11.25 2.09
CA ARG A 83 8.60 -10.75 2.83
C ARG A 83 8.29 -9.55 3.73
N GLN A 84 7.15 -8.87 3.53
CA GLN A 84 6.70 -7.76 4.37
C GLN A 84 5.96 -8.22 5.64
N ILE A 85 5.61 -9.50 5.73
CA ILE A 85 5.09 -10.12 6.94
C ILE A 85 6.29 -10.69 7.72
N GLY A 86 6.63 -10.07 8.85
CA GLY A 86 7.72 -10.54 9.71
C GLY A 86 7.32 -11.77 10.55
N ASP A 87 8.14 -12.11 11.55
CA ASP A 87 7.97 -13.26 12.45
C ASP A 87 6.75 -13.11 13.40
N GLY A 88 5.52 -13.13 12.85
CA GLY A 88 4.27 -13.18 13.60
C GLY A 88 3.59 -11.83 13.88
N ARG A 89 4.02 -10.73 13.25
CA ARG A 89 3.39 -9.41 13.39
C ARG A 89 3.39 -8.63 12.07
N LEU A 90 2.29 -7.93 11.78
CA LEU A 90 2.19 -7.02 10.65
C LEU A 90 3.10 -5.78 10.86
N SER A 91 3.79 -5.32 9.81
CA SER A 91 4.42 -3.99 9.81
C SER A 91 3.36 -2.89 9.67
N SER A 92 3.51 -1.79 10.43
CA SER A 92 2.63 -0.61 10.34
C SER A 92 2.68 0.09 8.98
N VAL A 93 3.73 -0.16 8.19
CA VAL A 93 3.82 0.29 6.80
C VAL A 93 3.85 -0.95 5.91
N GLN A 94 2.94 -1.01 4.95
CA GLN A 94 2.86 -2.08 3.95
C GLN A 94 2.82 -1.49 2.54
N TYR A 95 3.43 -2.19 1.61
CA TYR A 95 3.38 -1.89 0.19
C TYR A 95 2.51 -2.94 -0.50
N ILE A 96 1.37 -2.48 -1.00
CA ILE A 96 0.36 -3.32 -1.62
C ILE A 96 0.08 -2.84 -3.05
N LYS A 97 -0.38 -3.76 -3.89
CA LYS A 97 -0.73 -3.50 -5.29
C LYS A 97 -2.10 -4.02 -5.63
N PHE A 98 -2.78 -3.33 -6.51
CA PHE A 98 -4.06 -3.74 -7.06
C PHE A 98 -3.96 -3.79 -8.58
N ASN A 99 -4.16 -4.96 -9.18
CA ASN A 99 -4.22 -5.09 -10.63
C ASN A 99 -5.64 -4.79 -11.12
N THR A 100 -5.89 -3.54 -11.46
CA THR A 100 -7.20 -3.08 -11.93
C THR A 100 -7.40 -3.29 -13.43
N LYS A 101 -6.35 -3.72 -14.14
CA LYS A 101 -6.32 -3.84 -15.60
C LYS A 101 -6.70 -2.54 -16.30
N GLY A 102 -6.27 -1.41 -15.74
CA GLY A 102 -6.55 -0.07 -16.28
C GLY A 102 -7.94 0.47 -15.94
N LYS A 103 -8.73 -0.24 -15.12
CA LYS A 103 -10.03 0.26 -14.65
C LYS A 103 -9.85 1.16 -13.44
N VAL A 104 -10.55 2.29 -13.43
CA VAL A 104 -10.53 3.24 -12.31
C VAL A 104 -11.44 2.70 -11.19
N PRO A 105 -10.95 2.58 -9.94
CA PRO A 105 -11.77 2.13 -8.83
C PRO A 105 -12.83 3.17 -8.44
N ALA A 106 -13.97 2.67 -7.97
CA ALA A 106 -15.07 3.45 -7.44
C ALA A 106 -15.00 3.62 -5.91
N ALA A 107 -14.48 2.61 -5.21
CA ALA A 107 -14.34 2.59 -3.75
C ALA A 107 -13.11 1.78 -3.32
N ILE A 108 -12.72 1.95 -2.06
CA ILE A 108 -11.75 1.11 -1.35
C ILE A 108 -12.41 0.56 -0.09
N GLY A 109 -12.08 -0.67 0.28
CA GLY A 109 -12.65 -1.28 1.47
C GLY A 109 -11.83 -2.42 2.04
N SER A 110 -12.34 -2.96 3.14
CA SER A 110 -11.84 -4.12 3.86
C SER A 110 -13.01 -5.02 4.20
N ASP A 111 -12.83 -6.33 4.05
CA ASP A 111 -13.77 -7.35 4.54
C ASP A 111 -13.21 -8.16 5.71
N HIS A 112 -12.12 -7.68 6.32
CA HIS A 112 -11.52 -8.29 7.49
C HIS A 112 -12.53 -8.31 8.66
N PRO A 113 -12.71 -9.43 9.39
CA PRO A 113 -13.76 -9.54 10.42
C PRO A 113 -13.71 -8.49 11.54
N LEU A 114 -12.51 -7.97 11.83
CA LEU A 114 -12.30 -6.92 12.83
C LEU A 114 -12.35 -5.49 12.26
N PHE A 115 -12.48 -5.34 10.93
CA PHE A 115 -12.43 -4.07 10.23
C PHE A 115 -13.19 -4.17 8.89
N ILE A 116 -14.53 -4.21 8.97
CA ILE A 116 -15.41 -4.26 7.79
C ILE A 116 -15.85 -2.84 7.47
N GLU A 117 -15.21 -2.23 6.47
CA GLU A 117 -15.44 -0.84 6.09
C GLU A 117 -15.31 -0.68 4.57
N GLU A 118 -16.07 0.24 4.00
CA GLU A 118 -15.97 0.61 2.58
C GLU A 118 -16.16 2.12 2.44
N THR A 119 -15.31 2.77 1.65
CA THR A 119 -15.36 4.21 1.37
C THR A 119 -15.36 4.46 -0.13
N SER A 120 -16.38 5.16 -0.60
CA SER A 120 -16.45 5.62 -1.99
C SER A 120 -15.39 6.70 -2.27
N LEU A 121 -14.72 6.57 -3.42
CA LEU A 121 -13.74 7.55 -3.86
C LEU A 121 -14.42 8.79 -4.42
N THR A 122 -13.89 9.97 -4.09
CA THR A 122 -14.36 11.24 -4.63
C THR A 122 -14.02 11.37 -6.12
N PHE A 123 -14.68 12.29 -6.82
CA PHE A 123 -14.36 12.58 -8.22
C PHE A 123 -12.87 12.92 -8.43
N GLU A 124 -12.29 13.73 -7.54
CA GLU A 124 -10.89 14.13 -7.63
C GLU A 124 -9.94 12.94 -7.43
N GLN A 125 -10.25 12.04 -6.49
CA GLN A 125 -9.47 10.82 -6.27
C GLN A 125 -9.54 9.88 -7.47
N LYS A 126 -10.74 9.66 -8.04
CA LYS A 126 -10.90 8.83 -9.25
C LYS A 126 -10.10 9.40 -10.43
N LYS A 127 -10.12 10.73 -10.60
CA LYS A 127 -9.35 11.41 -11.65
C LYS A 127 -7.84 11.25 -11.45
N ALA A 128 -7.35 11.45 -10.23
CA ALA A 128 -5.93 11.27 -9.94
C ALA A 128 -5.47 9.83 -10.23
N LEU A 129 -6.25 8.83 -9.81
CA LEU A 129 -5.93 7.42 -10.09
C LEU A 129 -6.05 7.05 -11.57
N SER A 130 -6.89 7.73 -12.35
CA SER A 130 -6.96 7.50 -13.79
C SER A 130 -5.72 7.97 -14.55
N ASP A 131 -5.03 8.99 -14.03
CA ASP A 131 -3.79 9.49 -14.64
C ASP A 131 -2.61 8.51 -14.42
N ASP A 132 -2.72 7.61 -13.44
CA ASP A 132 -1.71 6.60 -13.09
C ASP A 132 -1.88 5.25 -13.84
N LEU A 133 -3.00 5.05 -14.54
CA LEU A 133 -3.42 3.75 -15.12
C LEU A 133 -3.05 3.55 -16.60
#